data_AF-A0A7V7JJQ9-F1
#
_entry.id   AF-A0A7V7JJQ9-F1
#
_cell.length_a   1.000
_cell.length_b   1.000
_cell.length_c   1.000
_cell.angle_alpha   90.00
_cell.angle_beta   90.00
_cell.angle_gamma   90.00
#
_symmetry.space_group_name_H-M   'P 1'
#
loop_
_entity.id
_entity.type
_entity.pdbx_description
1 polymer ?
#
loop_
_entity_poly.entity_id
_entity_poly.type
_entity_poly.pdbx_seq_one_letter_code
_entity_poly.pdbx_strand_id
1 'polypeptide(L)'
;MTNAKIALSVVIAAGASVRLSCNICAHSTVLPAAPLARRHGDGFRLDQLEQLGLCNICGSREVNCRPEYPQAPGAGSFGKS
;
A
#
# COMPACT_ATOMS: atom_id res chain seq x y z
N MET A 1 -7.67 5.34 12.98
CA MET A 1 -6.23 5.56 12.69
C MET A 1 -6.16 6.11 11.28
N THR A 2 -5.97 7.42 11.16
CA THR A 2 -6.02 8.18 9.90
C THR A 2 -4.90 7.70 8.98
N ASN A 3 -5.22 7.16 7.80
CA ASN A 3 -4.22 6.83 6.79
C ASN A 3 -3.42 8.11 6.52
N ALA A 4 -2.16 8.10 6.95
CA ALA A 4 -1.31 9.28 6.91
C ALA A 4 -1.15 9.73 5.45
N LYS A 5 -1.13 11.05 5.24
CA LYS A 5 -0.96 11.75 3.95
C LYS A 5 0.45 11.53 3.39
N ILE A 6 0.92 10.28 3.30
CA ILE A 6 2.24 9.90 2.84
C ILE A 6 2.22 9.90 1.31
N ALA A 7 3.14 10.67 0.72
CA ALA A 7 3.35 10.70 -0.72
C ALA A 7 4.12 9.45 -1.17
N LEU A 8 3.83 8.97 -2.39
CA LEU A 8 4.54 7.84 -3.00
C LEU A 8 6.05 8.11 -3.09
N SER A 9 6.47 9.34 -3.34
CA SER A 9 7.88 9.75 -3.32
C SER A 9 8.60 9.38 -2.02
N VAL A 10 7.94 9.53 -0.86
CA VAL A 10 8.49 9.16 0.45
C VAL A 10 8.60 7.65 0.59
N VAL A 11 7.60 6.91 0.11
CA VAL A 11 7.59 5.44 0.12
C VAL A 11 8.74 4.90 -0.75
N ILE A 12 8.94 5.49 -1.94
CA ILE A 12 10.02 5.14 -2.86
C ILE A 12 11.39 5.47 -2.26
N ALA A 13 11.55 6.66 -1.68
CA ALA A 13 12.78 7.08 -1.04
C ALA A 13 13.18 6.16 0.13
N ALA A 14 12.19 5.58 0.82
CA ALA A 14 12.41 4.58 1.86
C ALA A 14 12.65 3.15 1.34
N GLY A 15 12.64 2.94 0.01
CA GLY A 15 12.73 1.60 -0.58
C GLY A 15 11.54 0.70 -0.26
N ALA A 16 10.39 1.29 0.08
CA ALA A 16 9.18 0.60 0.48
C ALA A 16 8.25 0.34 -0.72
N SER A 17 7.36 -0.62 -0.53
CA SER A 17 6.27 -0.94 -1.46
C SER A 17 4.93 -0.44 -0.89
N VAL A 18 3.87 -0.51 -1.68
CA VAL A 18 2.51 -0.20 -1.23
C VAL A 18 1.71 -1.50 -1.16
N ARG A 19 1.24 -1.86 0.02
CA ARG A 19 0.28 -2.94 0.20
C ARG A 19 -1.13 -2.38 0.07
N LEU A 20 -1.89 -2.93 -0.85
CA LEU A 20 -3.32 -2.69 -1.01
C LEU A 20 -4.08 -3.91 -0.47
N SER A 21 -4.90 -3.71 0.56
CA SER A 21 -5.68 -4.76 1.21
C SER A 21 -7.17 -4.48 1.07
N CYS A 22 -7.95 -5.41 0.55
CA CYS A 22 -9.40 -5.26 0.46
C CYS A 22 -10.08 -5.59 1.79
N ASN A 23 -10.95 -4.70 2.26
CA ASN A 23 -11.71 -4.90 3.50
C ASN A 23 -12.83 -5.94 3.36
N ILE A 24 -13.29 -6.20 2.13
CA ILE A 24 -14.40 -7.11 1.85
C ILE A 24 -13.93 -8.56 1.77
N CYS A 25 -12.94 -8.86 0.92
CA CYS A 25 -12.48 -10.22 0.68
C CYS A 25 -11.17 -10.56 1.40
N ALA A 26 -10.63 -9.64 2.21
CA ALA A 26 -9.34 -9.75 2.91
C ALA A 26 -8.12 -9.99 1.98
N HIS A 27 -8.32 -9.97 0.66
CA HIS A 27 -7.23 -10.12 -0.31
C HIS A 27 -6.29 -8.92 -0.24
N SER A 28 -4.98 -9.16 -0.20
CA SER A 28 -3.98 -8.11 -0.25
C SER A 28 -2.99 -8.35 -1.39
N THR A 29 -2.58 -7.26 -2.03
CA THR A 29 -1.58 -7.23 -3.09
C THR A 29 -0.51 -6.21 -2.75
N VAL A 30 0.74 -6.51 -3.08
CA VAL A 30 1.87 -5.61 -2.86
C VAL A 30 2.30 -5.06 -4.20
N LEU A 31 2.27 -3.73 -4.31
CA LEU A 31 2.57 -2.99 -5.51
C LEU A 31 3.83 -2.16 -5.27
N PRO A 32 4.84 -2.22 -6.14
CA PRO A 32 6.01 -1.36 -6.01
C PRO A 32 5.62 0.12 -6.16
N ALA A 33 6.13 0.98 -5.27
CA ALA A 33 5.76 2.40 -5.25
C ALA A 33 6.30 3.18 -6.47
N ALA A 34 7.45 2.77 -7.02
CA ALA A 34 8.11 3.45 -8.15
C ALA A 34 7.23 3.54 -9.43
N PRO A 35 6.65 2.44 -9.94
CA PRO A 35 5.75 2.51 -11.09
C PRO A 35 4.43 3.24 -10.78
N LEU A 36 3.97 3.24 -9.51
CA LEU A 36 2.80 4.01 -9.10
C LEU A 36 3.08 5.53 -9.20
N ALA A 37 4.24 5.99 -8.71
CA ALA A 37 4.64 7.38 -8.87
C ALA A 37 4.86 7.77 -10.34
N ARG A 38 5.39 6.86 -11.17
CA ARG A 38 5.49 7.12 -12.62
C ARG A 38 4.14 7.27 -13.32
N ARG A 39 3.11 6.55 -12.88
CA ARG A 39 1.76 6.64 -13.48
C ARG A 39 0.96 7.84 -13.01
N HIS A 40 1.06 8.18 -11.72
CA HIS A 40 0.20 9.19 -11.09
C HIS A 40 0.91 10.50 -10.72
N GLY A 41 2.24 10.52 -10.74
CA GLY A 41 3.08 11.65 -10.33
C GLY A 41 3.71 11.45 -8.94
N ASP A 42 4.87 12.07 -8.73
CA ASP A 42 5.68 11.96 -7.51
C ASP A 42 4.94 12.44 -6.24
N GLY A 43 4.07 13.45 -6.39
CA GLY A 43 3.26 14.02 -5.31
C GLY A 43 2.00 13.21 -4.97
N PHE A 44 1.75 12.09 -5.65
CA PHE A 44 0.54 11.31 -5.47
C PHE A 44 0.56 10.58 -4.11
N ARG A 45 -0.56 10.64 -3.40
CA ARG A 45 -0.64 10.20 -1.99
C ARG A 45 -1.31 8.83 -1.87
N LEU A 46 -0.95 8.10 -0.82
CA LEU A 46 -1.54 6.80 -0.49
C LEU A 46 -3.07 6.86 -0.30
N ASP A 47 -3.58 7.91 0.34
CA ASP A 47 -5.03 8.13 0.52
C ASP A 47 -5.76 8.32 -0.83
N GLN A 48 -5.14 9.03 -1.78
CA GLN A 48 -5.68 9.14 -3.15
C GLN A 48 -5.61 7.80 -3.89
N LEU A 49 -4.55 7.02 -3.68
CA LEU A 49 -4.44 5.68 -4.25
C LEU A 49 -5.52 4.75 -3.68
N GLU A 50 -5.86 4.89 -2.40
CA GLU A 50 -6.92 4.14 -1.75
C GLU A 50 -8.29 4.44 -2.38
N GLN A 51 -8.59 5.71 -2.65
CA GLN A 51 -9.84 6.12 -3.30
C GLN A 51 -9.96 5.64 -4.76
N LEU A 52 -8.84 5.53 -5.48
CA LEU A 52 -8.80 4.98 -6.84
C LEU A 52 -8.66 3.46 -6.86
N GLY A 53 -8.21 2.88 -5.75
CA GLY A 53 -7.89 1.48 -5.60
C GLY A 53 -9.14 0.62 -5.69
N LEU A 54 -9.01 -0.49 -6.40
CA LEU A 54 -10.11 -1.40 -6.64
C LEU A 54 -9.60 -2.82 -6.48
N CYS A 55 -10.33 -3.62 -5.70
CA CYS A 55 -9.95 -5.01 -5.51
C CYS A 55 -10.13 -5.78 -6.81
N ASN A 56 -9.06 -6.33 -7.37
CA ASN A 56 -9.14 -7.14 -8.59
C ASN A 56 -9.89 -8.47 -8.39
N ILE A 57 -10.10 -8.91 -7.14
CA ILE A 57 -10.82 -10.15 -6.84
C ILE A 57 -12.32 -9.91 -6.75
N CYS A 58 -12.75 -8.97 -5.91
CA CYS A 58 -14.18 -8.76 -5.62
C CYS A 58 -14.77 -7.48 -6.23
N GLY A 59 -13.97 -6.66 -6.92
CA GLY A 59 -14.41 -5.40 -7.52
C GLY A 59 -14.73 -4.27 -6.53
N SER A 60 -14.52 -4.48 -5.22
CA SER A 60 -14.87 -3.46 -4.21
C SER A 60 -13.84 -2.33 -4.17
N ARG A 61 -14.34 -1.12 -3.86
CA ARG A 61 -13.55 0.09 -3.58
C ARG A 61 -13.19 0.24 -2.11
N GLU A 62 -13.73 -0.61 -1.23
CA GLU A 62 -13.28 -0.71 0.16
C GLU A 62 -11.93 -1.42 0.21
N VAL A 63 -10.89 -0.68 -0.13
CA VAL A 63 -9.51 -1.11 -0.02
C VAL A 63 -8.77 -0.20 0.95
N ASN A 64 -7.69 -0.69 1.53
CA ASN A 64 -6.79 0.05 2.39
C ASN A 64 -5.39 0.03 1.79
N CYS A 65 -4.79 1.19 1.56
CA CYS A 65 -3.43 1.31 1.03
C CYS A 65 -2.46 1.74 2.13
N ARG A 66 -1.45 0.92 2.39
CA ARG A 66 -0.41 1.21 3.39
C ARG A 66 0.98 1.00 2.83
N PRO A 67 1.98 1.80 3.25
CA PRO A 67 3.36 1.53 2.91
C PRO A 67 3.84 0.28 3.63
N GLU A 68 4.46 -0.61 2.87
CA GLU A 68 5.13 -1.81 3.33
C GLU A 68 6.63 -1.60 3.21
N TYR A 69 7.26 -1.35 4.36
CA TYR A 69 8.71 -1.23 4.44
C TYR A 69 9.32 -2.63 4.40
N PRO A 70 10.43 -2.83 3.67
CA PRO A 70 11.17 -4.07 3.76
C PRO A 70 11.52 -4.30 5.23
N GLN A 71 10.94 -5.33 5.82
CA GLN A 71 11.35 -5.76 7.15
C GLN A 71 12.81 -6.17 7.05
N ALA A 72 13.66 -5.56 7.88
CA ALA A 72 15.03 -6.01 8.02
C ALA A 72 15.02 -7.54 8.23
N PRO A 73 15.89 -8.31 7.55
CA PRO A 73 15.96 -9.75 7.72
C PRO A 73 16.25 -10.05 9.20
N GLY A 74 15.20 -10.42 9.95
CA GLY A 74 15.24 -10.51 11.41
C GLY A 74 13.91 -10.19 12.11
N ALA A 75 12.99 -9.47 11.48
CA ALA A 75 11.65 -9.24 12.03
C ALA A 75 10.67 -10.35 11.62
N GLY A 76 11.03 -11.61 11.82
CA GLY A 76 10.13 -12.74 11.65
C GLY A 76 9.17 -12.86 12.84
N SER A 77 7.87 -12.85 12.54
CA SER A 77 6.86 -13.70 13.18
C SER A 77 6.64 -13.59 14.69
N PHE A 78 5.68 -12.78 15.13
CA PHE A 78 4.81 -13.18 16.24
C PHE A 78 3.40 -13.44 15.70
N GLY A 79 3.30 -14.53 14.93
CA GLY A 79 2.04 -15.26 14.87
C GLY A 79 1.77 -15.80 16.26
N LYS A 80 0.80 -15.21 16.96
CA LYS A 80 0.27 -15.79 18.18
C LYS A 80 -0.45 -17.08 17.80
N SER A 81 0.21 -18.22 18.06
CA SER A 81 -0.44 -19.52 18.22
C SER A 81 -1.37 -19.47 19.43
#